data_AF-A0A948PX81-F1
#
_entry.id   AF-A0A948PX81-F1
#
_cell.length_a   1.000
_cell.length_b   1.000
_cell.length_c   1.000
_cell.angle_alpha   90.00
_cell.angle_beta   90.00
_cell.angle_gamma   90.00
#
_symmetry.space_group_name_H-M   'P 1'
#
loop_
_entity.id
_entity.type
_entity.pdbx_description
1 polymer ?
#
loop_
_entity_poly.entity_id
_entity_poly.type
_entity_poly.pdbx_seq_one_letter_code
_entity_poly.pdbx_strand_id
1 'polypeptide(L)'
;MIYDTTSYGTSCSNTVKDALAKVGAEILSVDVVSVGAQDFRPIITKIKAQKVHPDIIYFGGVVTEAALVKRQMAELGMTDILLLDARNLNTYYGQFMH
;
A
#
# COMPACT_ATOMS: atom_id res chain seq x y z
N MET A 1 -3.32 -1.37 3.26
CA MET A 1 -2.17 -2.14 2.72
C MET A 1 -2.67 -3.02 1.59
N ILE A 2 -1.95 -3.06 0.48
CA ILE A 2 -2.21 -3.93 -0.67
C ILE A 2 -0.94 -4.75 -0.90
N TYR A 3 -1.03 -6.06 -1.08
CA TYR A 3 0.17 -6.85 -1.42
C TYR A 3 -0.16 -8.07 -2.25
N ASP A 4 0.81 -8.51 -3.05
CA ASP A 4 0.62 -9.69 -3.89
C ASP A 4 0.84 -11.01 -3.11
N THR A 5 0.38 -12.12 -3.69
CA THR A 5 0.53 -13.45 -3.10
C THR A 5 1.95 -14.01 -3.20
N THR A 6 2.97 -13.26 -3.65
CA THR A 6 4.35 -13.75 -3.65
C THR A 6 4.88 -13.88 -2.21
N SER A 7 5.91 -14.71 -2.05
CA SER A 7 6.66 -14.77 -0.79
C SER A 7 7.28 -13.42 -0.41
N TYR A 8 7.73 -12.66 -1.42
CA TYR A 8 8.24 -11.30 -1.24
C TYR A 8 7.15 -10.36 -0.70
N GLY A 9 6.02 -10.26 -1.40
CA GLY A 9 4.89 -9.40 -1.00
C GLY A 9 4.39 -9.74 0.40
N THR A 10 4.28 -11.03 0.72
CA THR A 10 3.86 -11.51 2.05
C THR A 10 4.88 -11.16 3.13
N SER A 11 6.18 -11.46 2.91
CA SER A 11 7.23 -11.21 3.90
C SER A 11 7.41 -9.73 4.18
N CYS A 12 7.48 -8.88 3.14
CA CYS A 12 7.59 -7.44 3.30
C CYS A 12 6.37 -6.87 4.03
N SER A 13 5.16 -7.33 3.71
CA SER A 13 3.94 -6.87 4.37
C SER A 13 3.90 -7.23 5.85
N ASN A 14 4.38 -8.42 6.24
CA ASN A 14 4.47 -8.80 7.64
C ASN A 14 5.46 -7.91 8.40
N THR A 15 6.64 -7.66 7.84
CA THR A 15 7.63 -6.74 8.42
C THR A 15 7.05 -5.33 8.61
N VAL A 16 6.30 -4.83 7.62
CA VAL A 16 5.65 -3.52 7.72
C VAL A 16 4.56 -3.52 8.78
N LYS A 17 3.74 -4.57 8.89
CA LYS A 17 2.72 -4.69 9.96
C LYS A 17 3.37 -4.64 11.35
N ASP A 18 4.46 -5.38 11.54
CA ASP A 18 5.19 -5.40 12.82
C ASP A 18 5.80 -4.04 13.15
N ALA A 19 6.30 -3.32 12.15
CA ALA A 19 6.83 -1.96 12.33
C ALA A 19 5.70 -0.96 12.67
N LEU A 20 4.57 -1.02 11.97
CA LEU A 20 3.40 -0.18 12.22
C LEU A 20 2.83 -0.39 13.63
N ALA A 21 2.79 -1.65 14.10
CA ALA A 21 2.36 -1.97 15.45
C ALA A 21 3.25 -1.33 16.53
N LYS A 22 4.56 -1.24 16.30
CA LYS A 22 5.52 -0.63 17.25
C LYS A 22 5.36 0.89 17.36
N VAL A 23 4.91 1.54 16.29
CA VAL A 23 4.70 3.00 16.26
C VAL A 23 3.25 3.39 16.53
N GLY A 24 2.38 2.42 16.86
CA GLY A 24 0.97 2.66 17.17
C GLY A 24 0.12 3.08 15.95
N ALA A 25 0.57 2.79 14.74
CA ALA A 25 -0.18 3.10 13.53
C ALA A 25 -1.35 2.14 13.33
N GLU A 26 -2.50 2.68 12.92
CA GLU A 26 -3.71 1.91 12.66
C GLU A 26 -3.73 1.38 11.22
N ILE A 27 -4.06 0.10 11.04
CA ILE A 27 -4.23 -0.51 9.73
C ILE A 27 -5.71 -0.51 9.36
N LEU A 28 -6.12 0.42 8.50
CA LEU A 28 -7.53 0.58 8.08
C LEU A 28 -8.04 -0.52 7.14
N SER A 29 -7.17 -1.09 6.30
CA SER A 29 -7.52 -2.19 5.38
C SER A 29 -6.29 -3.02 5.01
N VAL A 30 -6.51 -4.31 4.78
CA VAL A 30 -5.53 -5.24 4.21
C VAL A 30 -6.19 -5.97 3.05
N ASP A 31 -5.62 -5.86 1.86
CA ASP A 31 -6.13 -6.46 0.64
C ASP A 31 -5.01 -7.25 -0.06
N VAL A 32 -5.24 -8.53 -0.30
CA VAL A 32 -4.27 -9.42 -0.97
C VAL A 32 -4.69 -9.63 -2.41
N VAL A 33 -3.75 -9.52 -3.35
CA VAL A 33 -4.00 -9.68 -4.78
C VAL A 33 -3.17 -10.80 -5.38
N SER A 34 -3.66 -11.43 -6.43
CA SER A 34 -2.84 -12.35 -7.22
C SER A 34 -1.79 -11.58 -8.01
N VAL A 35 -0.63 -12.21 -8.22
CA VAL A 35 0.40 -11.69 -9.14
C VAL A 35 -0.18 -11.52 -10.54
N GLY A 36 0.17 -10.42 -11.19
CA GLY A 36 -0.33 -10.03 -12.50
C GLY A 36 -1.67 -9.28 -12.45
N ALA A 37 -2.19 -8.93 -11.28
CA ALA A 37 -3.42 -8.14 -11.16
C ALA A 37 -3.30 -6.83 -11.95
N GLN A 38 -4.29 -6.58 -12.81
CA GLN A 38 -4.34 -5.38 -13.66
C GLN A 38 -5.38 -4.36 -13.20
N ASP A 39 -6.27 -4.74 -12.28
CA ASP A 39 -7.35 -3.90 -11.82
C ASP A 39 -7.40 -3.82 -10.30
N PHE A 40 -7.03 -2.66 -9.78
CA PHE A 40 -7.04 -2.30 -8.37
C PHE A 40 -8.16 -1.32 -8.04
N ARG A 41 -8.94 -0.85 -9.03
CA ARG A 41 -10.03 0.12 -8.83
C ARG A 41 -11.07 -0.34 -7.80
N PRO A 42 -11.46 -1.63 -7.71
CA PRO A 42 -12.36 -2.08 -6.65
C PRO A 42 -11.77 -1.89 -5.25
N ILE A 43 -10.49 -2.20 -5.06
CA ILE A 43 -9.79 -2.03 -3.78
C ILE A 43 -9.65 -0.55 -3.45
N ILE A 44 -9.22 0.27 -4.42
CA ILE A 44 -9.05 1.71 -4.25
C ILE A 44 -10.40 2.37 -3.92
N THR A 45 -11.48 1.97 -4.58
CA THR A 45 -12.84 2.46 -4.29
C THR A 45 -13.29 2.07 -2.88
N LYS A 46 -13.02 0.83 -2.44
CA LYS A 46 -13.28 0.39 -1.06
C LYS A 46 -12.50 1.22 -0.05
N ILE A 47 -11.24 1.56 -0.34
CA ILE A 47 -10.40 2.40 0.53
C ILE A 47 -10.95 3.83 0.58
N LYS A 48 -11.33 4.41 -0.57
CA LYS A 48 -11.94 5.75 -0.66
C LYS A 48 -13.23 5.86 0.13
N ALA A 49 -14.02 4.78 0.18
CA ALA A 49 -15.30 4.72 0.89
C ALA A 49 -15.15 4.52 2.42
N GLN A 50 -13.92 4.35 2.94
CA GLN A 50 -13.71 4.26 4.37
C GLN A 50 -14.10 5.56 5.07
N LYS A 51 -14.60 5.46 6.30
CA LYS A 51 -14.93 6.63 7.13
C LYS A 51 -13.68 7.42 7.51
N VAL A 52 -12.57 6.72 7.69
CA VAL A 52 -11.26 7.32 8.00
C VAL A 52 -10.49 7.42 6.70
N HIS A 53 -10.06 8.63 6.37
CA HIS A 53 -9.20 8.87 5.21
C HIS A 53 -7.78 8.36 5.51
N PRO A 54 -7.20 7.47 4.71
CA PRO A 54 -5.84 7.01 4.95
C PRO A 54 -4.83 8.10 4.59
N ASP A 55 -3.79 8.26 5.41
CA ASP A 55 -2.64 9.10 5.06
C ASP A 55 -1.72 8.40 4.02
N ILE A 56 -1.64 7.08 4.11
CA ILE A 56 -0.71 6.26 3.36
C ILE A 56 -1.39 4.98 2.84
N ILE A 57 -1.10 4.63 1.60
CA ILE A 57 -1.33 3.28 1.06
C ILE A 57 0.02 2.62 0.86
N TYR A 58 0.25 1.49 1.51
CA TYR A 58 1.39 0.62 1.25
C TYR A 58 1.06 -0.41 0.18
N PHE A 59 1.94 -0.59 -0.81
CA PHE A 59 1.94 -1.67 -1.78
C PHE A 59 3.18 -2.56 -1.66
N GLY A 60 2.99 -3.83 -1.30
CA GLY A 60 4.05 -4.83 -1.20
C GLY A 60 3.95 -5.87 -2.32
N GLY A 61 4.76 -5.75 -3.36
CA GLY A 61 4.70 -6.69 -4.48
C GLY A 61 5.53 -6.26 -5.67
N VAL A 62 5.16 -6.77 -6.86
CA VAL A 62 5.83 -6.45 -8.13
C VAL A 62 5.76 -4.96 -8.44
N VAL A 63 6.91 -4.35 -8.76
CA VAL A 63 7.03 -2.89 -8.99
C VAL A 63 6.11 -2.37 -10.11
N THR A 64 5.88 -3.16 -11.15
CA THR A 64 4.99 -2.79 -12.26
C THR A 64 3.54 -2.62 -11.81
N GLU A 65 3.09 -3.45 -10.86
CA GLU A 65 1.75 -3.37 -10.27
C GLU A 65 1.62 -2.15 -9.36
N ALA A 66 2.67 -1.78 -8.62
CA ALA A 66 2.68 -0.55 -7.83
C ALA A 66 2.47 0.71 -8.69
N ALA A 67 3.06 0.75 -9.89
CA ALA A 67 2.84 1.84 -10.84
C ALA A 67 1.38 1.87 -11.33
N LEU A 68 0.78 0.70 -11.54
CA LEU A 68 -0.63 0.58 -11.93
C LEU A 68 -1.57 1.04 -10.82
N VAL A 69 -1.28 0.69 -9.57
CA VAL A 69 -1.99 1.20 -8.38
C VAL A 69 -1.93 2.73 -8.36
N LYS A 70 -0.74 3.34 -8.50
CA LYS A 70 -0.62 4.81 -8.47
C LYS A 70 -1.43 5.47 -9.59
N ARG A 71 -1.42 4.90 -10.80
CA ARG A 71 -2.20 5.41 -11.93
C ARG A 71 -3.69 5.35 -11.62
N GLN A 72 -4.19 4.22 -11.14
CA GLN A 72 -5.61 4.02 -10.84
C GLN A 72 -6.07 4.82 -9.62
N MET A 73 -5.19 5.10 -8.64
CA MET A 73 -5.45 6.06 -7.58
C MET A 73 -5.70 7.46 -8.17
N ALA A 74 -4.90 7.89 -9.14
CA ALA A 74 -5.09 9.17 -9.80
C ALA A 74 -6.40 9.20 -10.62
N GLU A 75 -6.73 8.13 -11.34
CA GLU A 75 -8.01 7.99 -12.05
C GLU A 75 -9.23 8.13 -11.12
N LEU A 76 -9.11 7.69 -9.85
CA LEU A 76 -10.16 7.76 -8.84
C LEU A 76 -10.08 8.99 -7.93
N GLY A 77 -9.15 9.92 -8.20
CA GLY A 77 -8.99 11.18 -7.46
C GLY A 77 -8.36 11.02 -6.07
N MET A 78 -7.61 9.95 -5.82
CA MET A 78 -6.84 9.72 -4.58
C MET A 78 -5.38 10.14 -4.77
N THR A 79 -5.17 11.36 -5.26
CA THR A 79 -3.83 11.88 -5.59
C THR A 79 -3.10 12.49 -4.39
N ASP A 80 -3.85 12.83 -3.35
CA ASP A 80 -3.39 13.38 -2.07
C ASP A 80 -2.77 12.33 -1.13
N ILE A 81 -3.00 11.04 -1.39
CA ILE A 81 -2.46 9.94 -0.59
C ILE A 81 -1.09 9.49 -1.12
N LEU A 82 -0.15 9.32 -0.18
CA LEU A 82 1.15 8.75 -0.47
C LEU A 82 1.03 7.23 -0.72
N LEU A 83 1.54 6.79 -1.87
CA LEU A 83 1.75 5.36 -2.13
C LEU A 83 3.17 5.00 -1.71
N LEU A 84 3.32 4.20 -0.67
CA LEU A 84 4.59 3.57 -0.30
C LEU A 84 4.76 2.25 -1.04
N ASP A 85 5.85 2.08 -1.77
CA ASP A 85 6.24 0.85 -2.47
C ASP A 85 7.76 0.65 -2.37
N ALA A 86 8.29 -0.44 -2.93
CA ALA A 86 9.73 -0.72 -2.87
C ALA A 86 10.64 0.40 -3.43
N ARG A 87 10.13 1.30 -4.28
CA ARG A 87 10.92 2.38 -4.89
C ARG A 87 11.14 3.55 -3.94
N ASN A 88 10.16 3.84 -3.08
CA ASN A 88 10.21 4.98 -2.17
C ASN A 88 10.23 4.57 -0.69
N LEU A 89 10.09 3.28 -0.38
CA LEU A 89 10.13 2.77 0.99
C LEU A 89 11.39 3.24 1.72
N ASN A 90 12.58 3.10 1.12
CA ASN A 90 13.84 3.53 1.74
C ASN A 90 13.89 5.03 2.03
N THR A 91 13.28 5.85 1.18
CA THR A 91 13.23 7.31 1.34
C THR A 91 12.40 7.70 2.56
N TYR A 92 11.31 6.97 2.83
CA TYR A 92 10.40 7.26 3.93
C TYR A 92 10.74 6.50 5.21
N TYR A 93 11.30 5.28 5.13
CA TYR A 93 11.74 4.52 6.30
C TYR A 93 12.80 5.27 7.12
N GLY A 94 13.68 6.02 6.47
CA GLY A 94 14.66 6.88 7.13
C GLY A 94 14.03 8.05 7.90
N GLN A 95 12.85 8.51 7.49
CA GLN A 95 12.15 9.63 8.14
C GLN A 95 11.26 9.19 9.31
N PHE A 96 10.76 7.95 9.32
CA PHE A 96 9.90 7.43 10.39
C PHE A 96 10.64 6.82 11.58
N MET A 97 11.97 6.63 11.48
CA MET A 97 12.80 5.98 12.51
C MET A 97 13.71 6.95 13.27
N HIS A 98 13.46 8.26 13.20
CA HIS A 98 14.13 9.30 14.00
C HIS A 98 13.15 9.96 14.97
#